data_AF-A0A5C9AFM6-F1
#
_entry.id   AF-A0A5C9AFM6-F1
#
_cell.length_a   1.000
_cell.length_b   1.000
_cell.length_c   1.000
_cell.angle_alpha   90.00
_cell.angle_beta   90.00
_cell.angle_gamma   90.00
#
_symmetry.space_group_name_H-M   'P 1'
#
loop_
_entity.id
_entity.type
_entity.pdbx_description
1 polymer ?
#
loop_
_entity_poly.entity_id
_entity_poly.type
_entity_poly.pdbx_seq_one_letter_code
_entity_poly.pdbx_strand_id
1 'polypeptide(L)'
;MLTLARQQQRQNIRWLLCLSVLMLLALLLSLCAGEQWISPGDWFTPRGELFVWQIRLPRTLAVLLVGAALAISGAVMQALFENPLAEPGLLGVSNGAGVGLIAAVLLGQGQLPNWALGLCAIAGALIITLILLRFARRHLST
;
A
#
# COMPACT_ATOMS: atom_id res chain seq x y z
N MET A 1 23.21 19.80 23.49
CA MET A 1 21.84 19.30 23.16
C MET A 1 21.34 19.83 21.81
N LEU A 2 21.37 21.15 21.54
CA LEU A 2 20.92 21.71 20.25
C LEU A 2 21.73 21.25 19.03
N THR A 3 23.01 20.91 19.19
CA THR A 3 23.87 20.41 18.11
C THR A 3 23.48 19.01 17.64
N LEU A 4 23.17 18.10 18.57
CA LEU A 4 22.72 16.74 18.26
C LEU A 4 21.38 16.75 17.51
N ALA A 5 20.43 17.59 17.94
CA ALA A 5 19.15 17.75 17.25
C ALA A 5 19.32 18.26 15.81
N ARG A 6 20.19 19.25 15.60
CA ARG A 6 20.53 19.75 14.25
C ARG A 6 21.24 18.71 13.39
N GLN A 7 22.13 17.90 13.97
CA GLN A 7 22.79 16.79 13.26
C GLN A 7 21.78 15.73 12.83
N GLN A 8 20.88 15.30 13.73
CA GLN A 8 19.83 14.34 13.42
C GLN A 8 18.90 14.87 12.31
N GLN A 9 18.48 16.13 12.39
CA GLN A 9 17.63 16.74 11.37
C GLN A 9 18.29 16.76 9.98
N ARG A 10 19.59 17.10 9.91
CA ARG A 10 20.34 17.07 8.64
C ARG A 10 20.46 15.66 8.07
N GLN A 11 20.69 14.66 8.93
CA GLN A 11 20.73 13.26 8.50
C GLN A 11 19.36 12.79 8.00
N ASN A 12 18.28 13.11 8.70
CA ASN A 12 16.91 12.77 8.29
C ASN A 12 16.56 13.38 6.92
N ILE A 13 16.89 14.65 6.70
CA ILE A 13 16.67 15.31 5.40
C ILE A 13 17.45 14.59 4.29
N ARG A 14 18.72 14.23 4.53
CA ARG A 14 19.53 13.47 3.56
C ARG A 14 18.91 12.12 3.25
N TRP A 15 18.45 11.38 4.27
CA TRP A 15 17.77 10.10 4.08
C TRP A 15 16.49 10.24 3.26
N LEU A 16 15.64 11.22 3.57
CA LEU A 16 14.42 11.49 2.82
C LEU A 16 14.71 11.85 1.36
N LEU A 17 15.74 12.68 1.11
CA LEU A 17 16.17 13.01 -0.24
C LEU A 17 16.65 11.75 -0.98
N CYS A 18 17.51 10.95 -0.37
CA CYS A 18 17.98 9.69 -0.98
C CYS A 18 16.82 8.74 -1.31
N LEU A 19 15.88 8.55 -0.38
CA LEU A 19 14.71 7.69 -0.60
C LEU A 19 13.79 8.24 -1.68
N SER A 20 13.57 9.56 -1.74
CA SER A 20 12.76 10.19 -2.81
C SER A 20 13.40 10.05 -4.19
N VAL A 21 14.73 10.18 -4.28
CA VAL A 21 15.47 9.98 -5.53
C VAL A 21 15.41 8.51 -5.95
N LEU A 22 15.60 7.58 -5.01
CA LEU A 22 15.47 6.15 -5.27
C LEU A 22 14.06 5.80 -5.77
N MET A 23 13.01 6.37 -5.15
CA MET A 23 11.62 6.19 -5.56
C MET A 23 11.38 6.72 -6.98
N LEU A 24 11.92 7.90 -7.33
CA LEU A 24 11.83 8.46 -8.69
C LEU A 24 12.54 7.58 -9.71
N LEU A 25 13.73 7.07 -9.39
CA LEU A 25 14.46 6.15 -10.26
C LEU A 25 13.70 4.85 -10.46
N ALA A 26 13.12 4.29 -9.40
CA ALA A 26 12.27 3.09 -9.49
C ALA A 26 11.00 3.33 -10.32
N LEU A 27 10.39 4.52 -10.23
CA LEU A 27 9.26 4.92 -11.05
C LEU A 27 9.65 4.97 -12.53
N LEU A 28 10.72 5.69 -12.88
CA LEU A 28 11.21 5.77 -14.26
C LEU A 28 11.60 4.40 -14.81
N LEU A 29 12.27 3.58 -13.99
CA LEU A 29 12.61 2.21 -14.34
C LEU A 29 11.35 1.39 -14.63
N SER A 30 10.33 1.49 -13.77
CA SER A 30 9.05 0.79 -13.95
C SER A 30 8.27 1.25 -15.19
N LEU A 31 8.41 2.50 -15.62
CA LEU A 31 7.76 3.00 -16.83
C LEU A 31 8.49 2.52 -18.10
N CYS A 32 9.81 2.41 -18.06
CA CYS A 32 10.62 1.96 -19.19
C CYS A 32 10.68 0.43 -19.32
N ALA A 33 10.76 -0.28 -18.20
CA ALA A 33 10.88 -1.73 -18.12
C ALA A 33 9.54 -2.45 -18.37
N GLY A 34 9.61 -3.62 -19.00
CA GLY A 34 8.46 -4.49 -19.33
C GLY A 34 8.87 -5.52 -20.39
N GLU A 35 7.90 -6.17 -21.05
CA GLU A 35 8.24 -7.14 -22.12
C GLU A 35 9.01 -6.49 -23.27
N GLN A 36 8.75 -5.20 -23.52
CA GLN A 36 9.51 -4.36 -24.44
C GLN A 36 10.05 -3.15 -23.68
N TRP A 37 11.34 -2.89 -23.83
CA TRP A 37 11.96 -1.68 -23.29
C TRP A 37 11.50 -0.47 -24.10
N ILE A 38 10.88 0.51 -23.44
CA ILE A 38 10.42 1.76 -24.08
C ILE A 38 11.25 2.91 -23.52
N SER A 39 12.06 3.52 -24.38
CA SER A 39 12.85 4.71 -24.02
C SER A 39 11.94 5.88 -23.67
N PRO A 40 12.34 6.79 -22.76
CA PRO A 40 11.64 8.05 -22.51
C PRO A 40 11.34 8.88 -23.77
N GLY A 41 12.17 8.77 -24.80
CA GLY A 41 11.92 9.44 -26.09
C GLY A 41 10.69 8.90 -26.84
N ASP A 42 10.30 7.65 -26.60
CA ASP A 42 9.23 6.96 -27.32
C ASP A 42 7.89 6.96 -26.55
N TRP A 43 7.81 7.62 -25.40
CA TRP A 43 6.61 7.62 -24.55
C TRP A 43 5.36 8.19 -25.22
N PHE A 44 5.54 9.08 -26.19
CA PHE A 44 4.43 9.70 -26.95
C PHE A 44 4.20 9.06 -28.32
N THR A 45 4.89 7.96 -28.61
CA THR A 45 4.53 7.13 -29.76
C THR A 45 3.21 6.39 -29.46
N PRO A 46 2.45 5.92 -30.47
CA PRO A 46 1.23 5.16 -30.24
C PRO A 46 1.41 3.92 -29.34
N ARG A 47 2.61 3.33 -29.34
CA ARG A 47 2.98 2.25 -28.42
C ARG A 47 3.20 2.76 -27.00
N GLY A 48 3.91 3.87 -26.85
CA GLY A 48 4.12 4.52 -25.55
C GLY A 48 2.82 4.97 -24.90
N GLU A 49 1.88 5.52 -25.67
CA GLU A 49 0.56 5.93 -25.19
C GLU A 49 -0.22 4.76 -24.57
N LEU A 50 -0.21 3.59 -25.21
CA LEU A 50 -0.90 2.41 -24.67
C LEU A 50 -0.12 1.77 -23.51
N PHE A 51 1.15 1.42 -23.71
CA PHE A 51 1.90 0.67 -22.71
C PHE A 51 2.32 1.51 -21.51
N VAL A 52 2.88 2.71 -21.73
CA VAL A 52 3.38 3.54 -20.64
C VAL A 52 2.21 4.18 -19.90
N TRP A 53 1.27 4.82 -20.61
CA TRP A 53 0.22 5.62 -19.96
C TRP A 53 -1.00 4.82 -19.52
N GLN A 54 -1.47 3.84 -20.29
CA GLN A 54 -2.69 3.10 -19.94
C GLN A 54 -2.42 1.83 -19.11
N ILE A 55 -1.22 1.25 -19.18
CA ILE A 55 -0.90 0.00 -18.48
C ILE A 55 0.09 0.22 -17.34
N ARG A 56 1.30 0.73 -17.64
CA ARG A 56 2.39 0.81 -16.67
C ARG A 56 2.14 1.90 -15.63
N LEU A 57 1.83 3.13 -16.04
CA LEU A 57 1.62 4.24 -15.12
C LEU A 57 0.56 3.96 -14.04
N PRO A 58 -0.69 3.54 -14.36
CA PRO A 58 -1.69 3.28 -13.32
C PRO A 58 -1.25 2.14 -12.38
N ARG A 59 -0.58 1.11 -12.91
CA ARG A 59 -0.02 0.01 -12.11
C ARG A 59 1.10 0.48 -11.19
N THR A 60 2.06 1.24 -11.69
CA THR A 60 3.19 1.78 -10.91
C THR A 60 2.68 2.70 -9.80
N LEU A 61 1.70 3.56 -10.10
CA LEU A 61 1.05 4.40 -9.08
C LEU A 61 0.36 3.56 -8.00
N ALA A 62 -0.39 2.52 -8.39
CA ALA A 62 -1.02 1.62 -7.43
C ALA A 62 0.02 0.91 -6.54
N VAL A 63 1.13 0.43 -7.12
CA VAL A 63 2.23 -0.22 -6.37
C VAL A 63 2.87 0.76 -5.37
N LEU A 64 3.14 2.00 -5.78
CA LEU A 64 3.70 3.03 -4.91
C LEU A 64 2.77 3.37 -3.75
N LEU A 65 1.48 3.57 -4.04
CA LEU A 65 0.47 3.89 -3.03
C LEU A 65 0.27 2.74 -2.04
N VAL A 66 0.15 1.50 -2.53
CA VAL A 66 0.00 0.33 -1.67
C VAL A 66 1.28 0.08 -0.84
N GLY A 67 2.46 0.20 -1.45
CA GLY A 67 3.74 0.06 -0.74
C GLY A 67 3.89 1.08 0.40
N ALA A 68 3.59 2.35 0.13
CA ALA A 68 3.59 3.40 1.15
C ALA A 68 2.54 3.14 2.25
N ALA A 69 1.33 2.72 1.88
CA ALA A 69 0.27 2.39 2.83
C ALA A 69 0.66 1.23 3.75
N LEU A 70 1.29 0.17 3.22
CA LEU A 70 1.78 -0.96 4.00
C LEU A 70 2.92 -0.55 4.94
N ALA A 71 3.89 0.22 4.47
CA ALA A 71 5.00 0.72 5.30
C ALA A 71 4.50 1.59 6.46
N ILE A 72 3.58 2.53 6.18
CA ILE A 72 2.99 3.41 7.20
C ILE A 72 2.14 2.59 8.17
N SER A 73 1.30 1.67 7.67
CA SER A 73 0.47 0.81 8.53
C SER A 73 1.32 -0.05 9.45
N GLY A 74 2.44 -0.58 8.96
CA GLY A 74 3.44 -1.29 9.76
C GLY A 74 4.03 -0.42 10.87
N ALA A 75 4.52 0.78 10.53
CA ALA A 75 5.07 1.72 11.52
C ALA A 75 4.02 2.13 12.58
N VAL A 76 2.78 2.37 12.18
CA VAL A 76 1.66 2.66 13.10
C VAL A 76 1.41 1.47 14.03
N MET A 77 1.40 0.24 13.50
CA MET A 77 1.17 -0.96 14.29
C MET A 77 2.30 -1.20 15.30
N GLN A 78 3.55 -1.02 14.86
CA GLN A 78 4.74 -1.15 15.73
C GLN A 78 4.71 -0.13 16.87
N ALA A 79 4.32 1.12 16.60
CA ALA A 79 4.19 2.16 17.62
C ALA A 79 3.00 1.89 18.56
N LEU A 80 1.86 1.44 18.03
CA LEU A 80 0.65 1.19 18.82
C LEU A 80 0.80 0.02 19.79
N PHE A 81 1.47 -1.05 19.37
CA PHE A 81 1.70 -2.24 20.20
C PHE A 81 3.03 -2.23 20.95
N GLU A 82 3.83 -1.17 20.77
CA GLU A 82 5.21 -1.08 21.30
C GLU A 82 6.03 -2.34 20.99
N ASN A 83 5.77 -2.96 19.83
CA ASN A 83 6.37 -4.22 19.42
C ASN A 83 6.96 -4.08 18.01
N PRO A 84 8.32 -4.15 17.88
CA PRO A 84 8.99 -3.96 16.59
C PRO A 84 8.64 -5.04 15.55
N LEU A 85 8.04 -6.16 15.97
CA LEU A 85 7.60 -7.25 15.08
C LEU A 85 6.12 -7.16 14.69
N ALA A 86 5.39 -6.13 15.13
CA ALA A 86 3.98 -5.99 14.80
C ALA A 86 3.79 -5.59 13.32
N GLU A 87 2.85 -6.24 12.65
CA GLU A 87 2.38 -5.85 11.32
C GLU A 87 0.85 -6.05 11.20
N PRO A 88 0.16 -5.30 10.31
CA PRO A 88 -1.29 -5.38 10.18
C PRO A 88 -1.80 -6.76 9.74
N GLY A 89 -1.00 -7.50 8.98
CA GLY A 89 -1.35 -8.83 8.48
C GLY A 89 -1.57 -9.84 9.60
N LEU A 90 -0.79 -9.75 10.69
CA LEU A 90 -0.88 -10.65 11.83
C LEU A 90 -2.20 -10.54 12.61
N LEU A 91 -2.88 -9.40 12.52
CA LEU A 91 -4.16 -9.15 13.21
C LEU A 91 -5.38 -9.67 12.42
N GLY A 92 -5.15 -10.33 11.27
CA GLY A 92 -6.21 -10.95 10.47
C GLY A 92 -6.97 -10.00 9.56
N VAL A 93 -6.57 -8.73 9.44
CA VAL A 93 -7.23 -7.75 8.54
C VAL A 93 -7.12 -8.18 7.07
N SER A 94 -5.93 -8.64 6.65
CA SER A 94 -5.72 -9.18 5.29
C SER A 94 -6.55 -10.43 5.02
N ASN A 95 -6.65 -11.32 6.00
CA ASN A 95 -7.48 -12.53 5.91
C ASN A 95 -8.98 -12.17 5.86
N GLY A 96 -9.40 -11.17 6.63
CA GLY A 96 -10.77 -10.64 6.60
C GLY A 96 -11.16 -10.10 5.23
N ALA A 97 -10.25 -9.39 4.55
CA ALA A 97 -10.46 -8.95 3.18
C ALA A 97 -10.65 -10.12 2.21
N GLY A 98 -9.83 -11.17 2.33
CA GLY A 98 -9.96 -12.39 1.55
C GLY A 98 -11.30 -13.10 1.77
N VAL A 99 -11.74 -13.22 3.03
CA VAL A 99 -13.05 -13.80 3.37
C VAL A 99 -14.19 -12.98 2.75
N GLY A 100 -14.13 -11.64 2.83
CA GLY A 100 -15.13 -10.77 2.21
C GLY A 100 -15.21 -10.93 0.70
N LEU A 101 -14.07 -11.06 0.03
CA LEU A 101 -14.00 -11.32 -1.42
C LEU A 101 -14.59 -12.69 -1.78
N ILE A 102 -14.20 -13.76 -1.08
CA ILE A 102 -14.72 -15.11 -1.36
C ILE A 102 -16.23 -15.17 -1.11
N ALA A 103 -16.70 -14.57 -0.02
CA ALA A 103 -18.13 -14.47 0.26
C ALA A 103 -18.88 -13.76 -0.87
N ALA A 104 -18.33 -12.67 -1.41
CA ALA A 104 -18.92 -11.96 -2.54
C ALA A 104 -19.00 -12.84 -3.80
N VAL A 105 -17.93 -13.56 -4.13
CA VAL A 105 -17.91 -14.46 -5.30
C VAL A 105 -18.96 -15.57 -5.17
N LEU A 106 -19.05 -16.20 -3.99
CA LEU A 106 -19.99 -17.29 -3.74
C LEU A 106 -21.44 -16.81 -3.71
N LEU A 107 -21.74 -15.75 -2.96
CA LEU A 107 -23.10 -15.21 -2.83
C LEU A 107 -23.58 -14.52 -4.12
N GLY A 108 -22.66 -13.86 -4.82
CA GLY A 108 -22.91 -13.21 -6.10
C GLY A 108 -22.91 -14.16 -7.30
N GLN A 109 -22.63 -15.46 -7.09
CA GLN A 109 -22.56 -16.49 -8.13
C GLN A 109 -21.65 -16.11 -9.31
N GLY A 110 -20.59 -15.35 -9.04
CA GLY A 110 -19.68 -14.82 -10.07
C GLY A 110 -20.25 -13.72 -10.98
N GLN A 111 -21.46 -13.21 -10.73
CA GLN A 111 -22.09 -12.17 -11.56
C GLN A 111 -21.81 -10.74 -11.07
N LEU A 112 -21.15 -10.59 -9.92
CA LEU A 112 -20.83 -9.27 -9.37
C LEU A 112 -19.77 -8.56 -10.22
N PRO A 113 -19.91 -7.24 -10.44
CA PRO A 113 -18.90 -6.47 -11.16
C PRO A 113 -17.61 -6.36 -10.35
N ASN A 114 -16.45 -6.23 -11.01
CA ASN A 114 -15.13 -6.22 -10.37
C ASN A 114 -14.98 -5.19 -9.23
N TRP A 115 -15.59 -4.01 -9.37
CA TRP A 115 -15.53 -2.98 -8.32
C TRP A 115 -16.25 -3.42 -7.03
N ALA A 116 -17.30 -4.23 -7.14
CA ALA A 116 -18.04 -4.74 -5.99
C ALA A 116 -17.19 -5.74 -5.19
N LEU A 117 -16.37 -6.56 -5.87
CA LEU A 117 -15.42 -7.46 -5.20
C LEU A 117 -14.41 -6.68 -4.34
N GLY A 118 -13.91 -5.55 -4.85
CA GLY A 118 -13.03 -4.65 -4.11
C GLY A 118 -13.70 -4.06 -2.86
N LEU A 119 -14.96 -3.64 -2.96
CA LEU A 119 -15.73 -3.15 -1.81
C LEU A 119 -15.99 -4.23 -0.76
N CYS A 120 -16.26 -5.47 -1.19
CA CYS A 120 -16.45 -6.59 -0.26
C CYS A 120 -15.14 -6.95 0.46
N ALA A 121 -13.98 -6.85 -0.21
CA ALA A 121 -12.69 -7.00 0.44
C ALA A 121 -12.45 -5.91 1.50
N ILE A 122 -12.77 -4.65 1.19
CA ILE A 122 -12.68 -3.54 2.15
C ILE A 122 -13.62 -3.78 3.34
N ALA A 123 -14.87 -4.19 3.09
CA ALA A 123 -15.85 -4.49 4.14
C ALA A 123 -15.35 -5.61 5.06
N GLY A 124 -14.77 -6.68 4.52
CA GLY A 124 -14.18 -7.77 5.29
C GLY A 124 -13.05 -7.31 6.21
N ALA A 125 -12.12 -6.49 5.71
CA ALA A 125 -11.06 -5.88 6.51
C ALA A 125 -11.61 -4.97 7.63
N LEU A 126 -12.62 -4.16 7.33
CA LEU A 126 -13.26 -3.27 8.30
C LEU A 126 -13.99 -4.04 9.40
N ILE A 127 -14.66 -5.14 9.07
CA ILE A 127 -15.33 -6.00 10.06
C ILE A 127 -14.32 -6.55 11.08
N ILE A 128 -13.18 -7.07 10.62
CA ILE A 128 -12.13 -7.55 11.53
C ILE A 128 -11.60 -6.42 12.41
N THR A 129 -11.33 -5.25 11.82
CA THR A 129 -10.87 -4.08 12.56
C THR A 129 -11.90 -3.65 13.63
N LEU A 130 -13.19 -3.67 13.31
CA LEU A 130 -14.26 -3.35 14.25
C LEU A 130 -14.34 -4.36 15.40
N ILE A 131 -14.14 -5.65 15.11
CA ILE A 131 -14.08 -6.70 16.14
C ILE A 131 -12.88 -6.47 17.07
N LEU A 132 -11.71 -6.14 16.52
CA LEU A 132 -10.52 -5.81 17.31
C LEU A 132 -10.76 -4.59 18.21
N LEU A 133 -11.38 -3.53 17.69
CA LEU A 133 -11.73 -2.36 18.50
C LEU A 133 -12.72 -2.69 19.62
N ARG A 134 -13.67 -3.60 19.38
CA ARG A 134 -14.59 -4.08 20.42
C ARG A 134 -13.85 -4.84 21.52
N PHE A 135 -12.88 -5.68 21.17
CA PHE A 135 -12.06 -6.37 22.17
C PHE A 135 -11.17 -5.40 22.96
N ALA A 136 -10.53 -4.45 22.29
CA ALA A 136 -9.74 -3.42 22.95
C ALA A 136 -10.55 -2.62 23.98
N ARG A 137 -11.81 -2.27 23.65
CA ARG A 137 -12.69 -1.50 24.54
C ARG A 137 -13.14 -2.26 25.80
N ARG A 138 -13.14 -3.60 25.81
CA ARG A 138 -13.59 -4.39 26.97
C ARG A 138 -12.69 -4.25 28.19
N HIS A 139 -11.43 -3.88 28.01
CA HIS A 139 -10.46 -3.70 29.11
C HIS A 139 -10.30 -2.25 29.57
N LEU A 140 -10.86 -1.28 28.85
CA LEU A 140 -10.88 0.14 29.26
C LEU A 140 -12.05 0.48 30.20
N SER A 141 -13.03 -0.42 30.36
CA SER A 141 -14.24 -0.22 31.17
C SER A 141 -14.20 -0.90 32.54
N THR A 142 -13.01 -1.32 33.01
CA THR A 142 -12.75 -1.81 34.37
C THR A 142 -11.65 -0.97 34.99
#